data_AF-A0A9Q4Q2P4-F1
#
_entry.id   AF-A0A9Q4Q2P4-F1
#
_cell.length_a   1.000
_cell.length_b   1.000
_cell.length_c   1.000
_cell.angle_alpha   90.00
_cell.angle_beta   90.00
_cell.angle_gamma   90.00
#
_symmetry.space_group_name_H-M   'P 1'
#
loop_
_entity.id
_entity.type
_entity.pdbx_description
1 polymer ?
#
loop_
_entity_poly.entity_id
_entity_poly.type
_entity_poly.pdbx_seq_one_letter_code
_entity_poly.pdbx_strand_id
1 'polypeptide(L)'
;MAVLAAGILGAGVFDQTPHAELMYQEDDTGTVAIGFTDVRGLSAGNTEIRLQGEGSCGNWDGSGDLEKGDITIVDSSDCSEALEEGDVLQVIGSQTLLDTYRLQGKYPAHGCEVVDEDDFNDGSQIEIDSGNMVDCELTDDGSELDNKFQLDNGTTLVGDVYMSGLVTLTTNGQNKIIGDVDARNIDVKDGSAIEGNIVAEETVDVFDGSEIEGTIDAEDTVDINQDTLVSGTIDSDANVDLDQNSRTGSDIYSGDDVTINGNSIVEGRITADRQVDIEDDTEVDGPIEAEHNVMLGPNTVVDDNIAVDTSDRDVDLGKDTNVNGDINADDNEVILGEDATVEGDVTADSITCNDGATIDGEDCDDYTS
;
A
#
# COMPACT_ATOMS: atom_id res chain seq x y z
N MET A 1 -16.47 83.61 -7.91
CA MET A 1 -15.05 83.28 -8.07
C MET A 1 -14.95 81.77 -7.95
N ALA A 2 -14.36 81.06 -8.91
CA ALA A 2 -14.41 79.61 -8.95
C ALA A 2 -13.14 78.98 -8.36
N VAL A 3 -13.31 77.87 -7.65
CA VAL A 3 -12.25 76.91 -7.30
C VAL A 3 -12.84 75.53 -7.50
N LEU A 4 -12.14 74.66 -8.25
CA LEU A 4 -12.50 73.25 -8.36
C LEU A 4 -11.94 72.48 -7.17
N ALA A 5 -12.70 71.50 -6.69
CA ALA A 5 -12.17 70.36 -5.95
C ALA A 5 -12.86 69.10 -6.51
N ALA A 6 -12.24 68.49 -7.52
CA ALA A 6 -12.71 67.23 -8.10
C ALA A 6 -12.20 66.08 -7.23
N GLY A 7 -13.01 65.62 -6.28
CA GLY A 7 -12.74 64.40 -5.52
C GLY A 7 -12.97 63.17 -6.39
N ILE A 8 -11.89 62.54 -6.84
CA ILE A 8 -11.96 61.22 -7.47
C ILE A 8 -12.10 60.18 -6.36
N LEU A 9 -13.30 59.64 -6.18
CA LEU A 9 -13.49 58.32 -5.59
C LEU A 9 -13.49 57.33 -6.77
N GLY A 10 -12.38 56.61 -6.91
CA GLY A 10 -12.16 55.67 -8.01
C GLY A 10 -12.32 54.22 -7.56
N ALA A 11 -12.55 53.36 -8.55
CA ALA A 11 -12.66 51.89 -8.45
C ALA A 11 -13.78 51.36 -7.54
N GLY A 12 -14.45 50.32 -7.99
CA GLY A 12 -15.39 49.59 -7.14
C GLY A 12 -14.63 48.81 -6.08
N VAL A 13 -15.08 48.89 -4.83
CA VAL A 13 -15.05 47.70 -3.97
C VAL A 13 -15.95 46.70 -4.68
N PHE A 14 -15.33 45.77 -5.43
CA PHE A 14 -16.04 44.58 -5.84
C PHE A 14 -16.34 43.81 -4.56
N ASP A 15 -17.62 43.57 -4.34
CA ASP A 15 -18.12 42.67 -3.30
C ASP A 15 -17.68 41.26 -3.72
N GLN A 16 -16.43 40.91 -3.37
CA GLN A 16 -15.88 39.59 -3.66
C GLN A 16 -16.58 38.63 -2.71
N THR A 17 -17.33 37.68 -3.28
CA THR A 17 -17.96 36.60 -2.54
C THR A 17 -16.95 36.02 -1.55
N PRO A 18 -17.29 35.90 -0.25
CA PRO A 18 -16.35 35.35 0.73
C PRO A 18 -15.87 33.98 0.27
N HIS A 19 -14.58 33.75 0.41
CA HIS A 19 -13.90 32.53 -0.02
C HIS A 19 -13.09 31.98 1.14
N ALA A 20 -13.21 30.69 1.36
CA ALA A 20 -12.36 29.94 2.26
C ALA A 20 -12.01 28.60 1.60
N GLU A 21 -10.81 28.12 1.90
CA GLU A 21 -10.37 26.75 1.74
C GLU A 21 -10.00 26.29 3.17
N LEU A 22 -10.53 25.15 3.59
CA LEU A 22 -10.52 24.71 4.98
C LEU A 22 -9.87 23.34 5.12
N MET A 23 -9.33 23.08 6.32
CA MET A 23 -8.86 21.78 6.77
C MET A 23 -9.49 21.44 8.12
N TYR A 24 -9.74 20.16 8.35
CA TYR A 24 -10.38 19.63 9.56
C TYR A 24 -9.50 18.55 10.15
N GLN A 25 -9.43 18.51 11.48
CA GLN A 25 -8.83 17.43 12.26
C GLN A 25 -9.73 17.16 13.46
N GLU A 26 -10.38 16.00 13.47
CA GLU A 26 -11.14 15.47 14.61
C GLU A 26 -10.19 14.66 15.51
N ASP A 27 -10.41 14.68 16.82
CA ASP A 27 -9.66 13.89 17.81
C ASP A 27 -10.53 12.78 18.47
N ASP A 28 -9.90 11.96 19.31
CA ASP A 28 -10.52 10.84 20.05
C ASP A 28 -11.70 11.25 20.96
N THR A 29 -11.83 12.55 21.24
CA THR A 29 -12.93 13.10 22.04
C THR A 29 -14.12 13.56 21.20
N GLY A 30 -14.01 13.55 19.87
CA GLY A 30 -14.96 14.17 18.94
C GLY A 30 -14.81 15.69 18.87
N THR A 31 -13.64 16.23 19.27
CA THR A 31 -13.35 17.67 19.17
C THR A 31 -12.72 17.97 17.82
N VAL A 32 -13.25 18.95 17.08
CA VAL A 32 -12.80 19.26 15.72
C VAL A 32 -12.03 20.57 15.69
N ALA A 33 -10.74 20.49 15.35
CA ALA A 33 -9.94 21.65 14.96
C ALA A 33 -10.20 21.98 13.48
N ILE A 34 -10.63 23.21 13.21
CA ILE A 34 -10.92 23.72 11.87
C ILE A 34 -9.94 24.86 11.56
N GLY A 35 -9.20 24.77 10.45
CA GLY A 35 -8.19 25.77 10.05
C GLY A 35 -8.37 26.28 8.62
N PHE A 36 -7.94 27.52 8.34
CA PHE A 36 -7.96 28.07 6.97
C PHE A 36 -6.65 27.82 6.20
N THR A 37 -6.75 27.16 5.04
CA THR A 37 -5.64 27.03 4.08
C THR A 37 -5.61 28.20 3.07
N ASP A 38 -6.74 28.82 2.76
CA ASP A 38 -6.85 30.17 2.17
C ASP A 38 -8.12 30.84 2.70
N VAL A 39 -8.11 32.16 2.88
CA VAL A 39 -9.29 32.89 3.38
C VAL A 39 -9.30 34.35 2.91
N ARG A 40 -10.45 34.78 2.38
CA ARG A 40 -10.67 36.13 1.83
C ARG A 40 -12.11 36.60 2.11
N GLY A 41 -12.23 37.78 2.73
CA GLY A 41 -13.53 38.43 2.98
C GLY A 41 -14.28 37.97 4.23
N LEU A 42 -13.60 37.26 5.14
CA LEU A 42 -14.16 36.76 6.40
C LEU A 42 -13.57 37.46 7.61
N SER A 43 -14.34 37.45 8.71
CA SER A 43 -13.97 37.93 10.04
C SER A 43 -14.52 36.95 11.08
N ALA A 44 -13.92 36.88 12.27
CA ALA A 44 -14.42 36.02 13.34
C ALA A 44 -15.91 36.28 13.65
N GLY A 45 -16.28 37.57 13.74
CA GLY A 45 -17.65 38.01 14.06
C GLY A 45 -18.69 37.93 12.93
N ASN A 46 -18.36 37.36 11.77
CA ASN A 46 -19.33 37.04 10.71
C ASN A 46 -19.15 35.63 10.11
N THR A 47 -18.44 34.75 10.83
CA THR A 47 -18.22 33.34 10.46
C THR A 47 -18.80 32.46 11.56
N GLU A 48 -19.95 31.85 11.28
CA GLU A 48 -20.71 31.00 12.21
C GLU A 48 -20.41 29.52 11.93
N ILE A 49 -20.32 28.70 12.99
CA ILE A 49 -20.19 27.23 12.88
C ILE A 49 -21.51 26.63 13.35
N ARG A 50 -22.05 25.64 12.64
CA ARG A 50 -23.38 25.07 12.94
C ARG A 50 -23.50 23.59 12.59
N LEU A 51 -24.41 22.88 13.24
CA LEU A 51 -24.83 21.54 12.82
C LEU A 51 -25.89 21.63 11.70
N GLN A 52 -25.91 20.63 10.80
CA GLN A 52 -26.77 20.64 9.63
C GLN A 52 -28.24 20.35 9.99
N GLY A 53 -28.99 21.43 10.25
CA GLY A 53 -30.41 21.38 10.61
C GLY A 53 -30.65 21.68 12.08
N GLU A 54 -29.60 21.62 12.90
CA GLU A 54 -29.68 21.72 14.35
C GLU A 54 -28.83 22.90 14.87
N GLY A 55 -29.37 23.64 15.83
CA GLY A 55 -28.60 24.60 16.63
C GLY A 55 -27.71 25.62 15.90
N SER A 56 -26.62 25.91 16.60
CA SER A 56 -25.45 26.72 16.24
C SER A 56 -24.34 26.29 17.21
N CYS A 57 -23.10 26.24 16.75
CA CYS A 57 -21.91 25.87 17.51
C CYS A 57 -20.97 27.07 17.70
N GLY A 58 -21.57 28.26 17.86
CA GLY A 58 -20.84 29.50 18.08
C GLY A 58 -20.36 30.19 16.80
N ASN A 59 -19.36 31.05 16.98
CA ASN A 59 -18.70 31.78 15.91
C ASN A 59 -17.21 31.42 15.95
N TRP A 60 -16.53 31.59 14.83
CA TRP A 60 -15.08 31.34 14.73
C TRP A 60 -14.30 32.07 15.83
N ASP A 61 -13.40 31.36 16.50
CA ASP A 61 -12.74 31.85 17.70
C ASP A 61 -11.77 33.04 17.43
N GLY A 62 -11.71 34.00 18.34
CA GLY A 62 -10.85 35.18 18.23
C GLY A 62 -11.57 36.48 17.80
N SER A 63 -10.86 37.36 17.06
CA SER A 63 -11.39 38.68 16.69
C SER A 63 -10.63 39.36 15.56
N GLY A 64 -11.35 39.95 14.60
CA GLY A 64 -10.77 40.65 13.45
C GLY A 64 -11.12 39.96 12.13
N ASP A 65 -10.50 40.41 11.05
CA ASP A 65 -10.49 39.70 9.77
C ASP A 65 -9.68 38.40 9.92
N LEU A 66 -10.07 37.32 9.23
CA LEU A 66 -9.45 35.99 9.35
C LEU A 66 -8.32 35.82 8.31
N GLU A 67 -7.21 35.20 8.72
CA GLU A 67 -6.00 34.97 7.92
C GLU A 67 -5.66 33.47 7.76
N LYS A 68 -4.81 33.12 6.79
CA LYS A 68 -4.36 31.74 6.57
C LYS A 68 -3.60 31.23 7.79
N GLY A 69 -4.00 30.07 8.31
CA GLY A 69 -3.44 29.47 9.52
C GLY A 69 -4.12 29.93 10.82
N ASP A 70 -5.16 30.77 10.77
CA ASP A 70 -6.11 30.85 11.87
C ASP A 70 -6.81 29.49 12.03
N ILE A 71 -7.00 29.07 13.28
CA ILE A 71 -7.64 27.82 13.69
C ILE A 71 -8.69 28.15 14.76
N THR A 72 -9.85 27.52 14.67
CA THR A 72 -10.87 27.44 15.71
C THR A 72 -11.00 25.99 16.16
N ILE A 73 -11.35 25.77 17.42
CA ILE A 73 -11.70 24.45 17.94
C ILE A 73 -13.23 24.42 18.14
N VAL A 74 -13.85 23.25 18.00
CA VAL A 74 -15.27 23.02 18.24
C VAL A 74 -15.41 21.75 19.06
N ASP A 75 -15.87 21.88 20.31
CA ASP A 75 -16.13 20.74 21.19
C ASP A 75 -17.63 20.56 21.49
N SER A 76 -17.97 19.43 22.14
CA SER A 76 -19.36 19.07 22.51
C SER A 76 -20.10 20.07 23.42
N SER A 77 -19.43 21.11 23.92
CA SER A 77 -19.98 22.19 24.75
C SER A 77 -20.20 23.52 24.01
N ASP A 78 -19.63 23.68 22.81
CA ASP A 78 -19.87 24.84 21.93
C ASP A 78 -21.21 24.74 21.19
N CYS A 79 -21.62 23.51 20.86
CA CYS A 79 -22.89 23.19 20.21
C CYS A 79 -24.08 23.16 21.19
N SER A 80 -25.29 23.31 20.66
CA SER A 80 -26.51 23.29 21.50
C SER A 80 -26.95 21.90 21.95
N GLU A 81 -26.52 20.87 21.23
CA GLU A 81 -26.69 19.44 21.49
C GLU A 81 -25.29 18.81 21.32
N ALA A 82 -25.06 17.61 21.85
CA ALA A 82 -23.74 16.97 21.78
C ALA A 82 -23.42 16.55 20.34
N LEU A 83 -22.15 16.59 19.95
CA LEU A 83 -21.69 16.09 18.66
C LEU A 83 -21.80 14.56 18.63
N GLU A 84 -22.56 14.01 17.67
CA GLU A 84 -22.70 12.57 17.46
C GLU A 84 -22.08 12.14 16.11
N GLU A 85 -21.83 10.85 15.92
CA GLU A 85 -21.30 10.32 14.65
C GLU A 85 -22.23 10.66 13.47
N GLY A 86 -21.62 11.07 12.36
CA GLY A 86 -22.37 11.35 11.14
C GLY A 86 -23.12 12.69 11.16
N ASP A 87 -23.04 13.47 12.24
CA ASP A 87 -23.39 14.89 12.22
C ASP A 87 -22.61 15.65 11.15
N VAL A 88 -23.12 16.81 10.73
CA VAL A 88 -22.46 17.64 9.70
C VAL A 88 -22.28 19.06 10.21
N LEU A 89 -21.03 19.42 10.52
CA LEU A 89 -20.62 20.79 10.76
C LEU A 89 -20.68 21.60 9.46
N GLN A 90 -21.11 22.85 9.58
CA GLN A 90 -21.27 23.80 8.48
C GLN A 90 -20.55 25.10 8.85
N VAL A 91 -19.57 25.51 8.05
CA VAL A 91 -18.85 26.79 8.25
C VAL A 91 -19.49 27.84 7.35
N ILE A 92 -20.07 28.89 7.96
CA ILE A 92 -20.95 29.85 7.27
C ILE A 92 -20.44 31.28 7.44
N GLY A 93 -19.82 31.80 6.39
CA GLY A 93 -19.27 33.16 6.33
C GLY A 93 -20.24 34.14 5.65
N SER A 94 -20.65 35.20 6.34
CA SER A 94 -21.57 36.23 5.81
C SER A 94 -22.84 35.66 5.15
N GLN A 95 -23.49 34.69 5.80
CA GLN A 95 -24.66 33.96 5.29
C GLN A 95 -24.41 33.08 4.04
N THR A 96 -23.15 32.91 3.63
CA THR A 96 -22.73 31.97 2.58
C THR A 96 -22.19 30.72 3.25
N LEU A 97 -22.70 29.55 2.89
CA LEU A 97 -22.07 28.28 3.26
C LEU A 97 -20.73 28.21 2.53
N LEU A 98 -19.64 28.12 3.29
CA LEU A 98 -18.29 28.01 2.76
C LEU A 98 -17.97 26.55 2.47
N ASP A 99 -18.23 25.68 3.46
CA ASP A 99 -17.87 24.27 3.44
C ASP A 99 -18.65 23.47 4.50
N THR A 100 -18.57 22.14 4.44
CA THR A 100 -19.19 21.20 5.40
C THR A 100 -18.29 20.01 5.71
N TYR A 101 -18.12 19.71 6.99
CA TYR A 101 -17.43 18.51 7.48
C TYR A 101 -18.44 17.55 8.09
N ARG A 102 -18.39 16.27 7.73
CA ARG A 102 -19.12 15.23 8.47
C ARG A 102 -18.23 14.75 9.60
N LEU A 103 -18.71 14.84 10.83
CA LEU A 103 -18.03 14.22 11.97
C LEU A 103 -17.94 12.71 11.72
N GLN A 104 -16.73 12.17 11.82
CA GLN A 104 -16.53 10.73 11.95
C GLN A 104 -16.99 10.26 13.33
N GLY A 105 -17.22 11.21 14.23
CA GLY A 105 -17.69 11.00 15.58
C GLY A 105 -16.53 10.78 16.52
N LYS A 106 -16.82 10.83 17.81
CA LYS A 106 -15.98 10.14 18.78
C LYS A 106 -15.84 8.68 18.33
N TYR A 107 -14.62 8.26 17.97
CA TYR A 107 -14.27 6.84 17.92
C TYR A 107 -14.74 6.24 19.24
N PRO A 108 -15.68 5.27 19.23
CA PRO A 108 -16.30 4.82 20.45
C PRO A 108 -15.20 4.37 21.41
N ALA A 109 -15.33 4.75 22.68
CA ALA A 109 -14.54 4.15 23.75
C ALA A 109 -15.05 2.73 24.04
N HIS A 110 -15.07 1.94 22.96
CA HIS A 110 -14.81 0.51 22.89
C HIS A 110 -13.30 0.26 22.81
N GLY A 111 -12.51 1.21 23.35
CA GLY A 111 -11.30 0.89 24.11
C GLY A 111 -11.53 -0.41 24.85
N CYS A 112 -10.90 -1.46 24.35
CA CYS A 112 -10.82 -2.74 25.02
C CYS A 112 -10.32 -2.44 26.45
N GLU A 113 -11.11 -2.79 27.47
CA GLU A 113 -10.58 -2.73 28.83
C GLU A 113 -9.47 -3.78 28.87
N VAL A 114 -8.21 -3.33 28.97
CA VAL A 114 -6.96 -4.07 28.71
C VAL A 114 -7.12 -5.56 29.02
N VAL A 115 -6.92 -6.38 28.00
CA VAL A 115 -7.19 -7.82 28.09
C VAL A 115 -6.03 -8.51 28.81
N ASP A 116 -6.14 -8.57 30.13
CA ASP A 116 -5.29 -9.40 30.99
C ASP A 116 -5.41 -10.87 30.53
N GLU A 117 -4.26 -11.57 30.38
CA GLU A 117 -4.20 -12.98 29.96
C GLU A 117 -5.21 -13.85 30.74
N ASP A 118 -5.41 -13.54 32.04
CA ASP A 118 -6.29 -14.26 32.97
C ASP A 118 -7.76 -14.36 32.49
N ASP A 119 -8.26 -13.45 31.63
CA ASP A 119 -9.65 -13.42 31.16
C ASP A 119 -9.92 -14.27 29.89
N PHE A 120 -8.93 -14.54 29.03
CA PHE A 120 -9.11 -15.24 27.73
C PHE A 120 -8.44 -16.64 27.63
N ASN A 121 -7.91 -17.11 28.76
CA ASN A 121 -7.26 -18.41 29.04
C ASN A 121 -8.02 -19.71 28.61
N ASP A 122 -9.17 -19.64 27.93
CA ASP A 122 -9.90 -20.81 27.41
C ASP A 122 -9.71 -21.08 25.90
N GLY A 123 -8.94 -20.24 25.20
CA GLY A 123 -8.69 -20.35 23.76
C GLY A 123 -9.92 -19.99 22.91
N SER A 124 -10.83 -19.17 23.44
CA SER A 124 -11.95 -18.59 22.69
C SER A 124 -11.48 -17.59 21.63
N GLN A 125 -12.40 -17.21 20.75
CA GLN A 125 -12.17 -16.22 19.69
C GLN A 125 -12.53 -14.82 20.20
N ILE A 126 -11.65 -13.86 19.92
CA ILE A 126 -11.86 -12.42 20.02
C ILE A 126 -12.48 -11.98 18.69
N GLU A 127 -13.63 -11.32 18.74
CA GLU A 127 -14.46 -10.96 17.57
C GLU A 127 -14.88 -9.49 17.72
N ILE A 128 -14.37 -8.62 16.84
CA ILE A 128 -14.68 -7.19 16.81
C ILE A 128 -15.59 -6.89 15.62
N ASP A 129 -16.87 -7.23 15.79
CA ASP A 129 -17.98 -6.80 14.92
C ASP A 129 -18.55 -5.48 15.44
N SER A 130 -18.16 -4.37 14.82
CA SER A 130 -18.71 -3.03 15.11
C SER A 130 -19.28 -2.31 13.88
N GLY A 131 -18.63 -2.45 12.72
CA GLY A 131 -18.89 -1.67 11.51
C GLY A 131 -18.48 -0.19 11.57
N ASN A 132 -17.70 0.21 12.58
CA ASN A 132 -17.19 1.58 12.79
C ASN A 132 -15.68 1.53 13.09
N MET A 133 -15.10 2.60 13.65
CA MET A 133 -13.72 2.54 14.17
C MET A 133 -13.69 2.05 15.63
N VAL A 134 -12.64 1.30 16.00
CA VAL A 134 -12.40 0.76 17.35
C VAL A 134 -10.94 1.01 17.71
N ASP A 135 -10.71 1.89 18.68
CA ASP A 135 -9.42 2.11 19.34
C ASP A 135 -9.23 1.01 20.40
N CYS A 136 -8.23 0.15 20.27
CA CYS A 136 -8.06 -1.06 21.10
C CYS A 136 -6.61 -1.58 21.06
N GLU A 137 -5.89 -1.38 22.15
CA GLU A 137 -4.62 -2.06 22.47
C GLU A 137 -4.96 -3.40 23.16
N LEU A 138 -4.57 -4.54 22.58
CA LEU A 138 -4.99 -5.85 23.10
C LEU A 138 -4.28 -6.23 24.41
N THR A 139 -2.99 -5.93 24.56
CA THR A 139 -2.19 -6.25 25.76
C THR A 139 -1.33 -5.05 26.18
N ASP A 140 -1.27 -4.70 27.48
CA ASP A 140 -0.56 -3.49 27.96
C ASP A 140 0.94 -3.69 28.27
N ASP A 141 1.45 -4.91 28.11
CA ASP A 141 2.86 -5.27 28.28
C ASP A 141 3.52 -5.92 27.05
N GLY A 142 2.79 -6.07 25.94
CA GLY A 142 3.27 -6.71 24.71
C GLY A 142 3.30 -8.25 24.78
N SER A 143 2.37 -8.84 25.52
CA SER A 143 2.11 -10.29 25.54
C SER A 143 1.31 -10.74 24.31
N GLU A 144 1.58 -11.96 23.83
CA GLU A 144 0.80 -12.65 22.81
C GLU A 144 -0.44 -13.32 23.43
N LEU A 145 -1.59 -13.23 22.77
CA LEU A 145 -2.80 -13.94 23.20
C LEU A 145 -2.92 -15.32 22.53
N ASP A 146 -3.15 -16.35 23.35
CA ASP A 146 -3.36 -17.78 22.99
C ASP A 146 -4.71 -18.06 22.25
N ASN A 147 -5.20 -17.05 21.53
CA ASN A 147 -6.57 -16.91 21.04
C ASN A 147 -6.61 -16.75 19.52
N LYS A 148 -7.81 -16.54 18.97
CA LYS A 148 -8.00 -16.10 17.57
C LYS A 148 -8.55 -14.69 17.56
N PHE A 149 -8.10 -13.87 16.62
CA PHE A 149 -8.59 -12.51 16.42
C PHE A 149 -9.36 -12.41 15.10
N GLN A 150 -10.58 -11.85 15.15
CA GLN A 150 -11.41 -11.59 13.98
C GLN A 150 -11.92 -10.13 14.01
N LEU A 151 -11.75 -9.41 12.89
CA LEU A 151 -12.22 -8.04 12.68
C LEU A 151 -13.28 -8.02 11.57
N ASP A 152 -14.48 -7.50 11.86
CA ASP A 152 -15.69 -7.75 11.06
C ASP A 152 -16.51 -6.50 10.65
N ASN A 153 -17.30 -6.67 9.58
CA ASN A 153 -18.33 -5.76 9.05
C ASN A 153 -17.82 -4.37 8.59
N GLY A 154 -16.56 -4.27 8.17
CA GLY A 154 -15.92 -3.00 7.80
C GLY A 154 -15.40 -2.22 9.00
N THR A 155 -15.06 -2.92 10.09
CA THR A 155 -14.46 -2.27 11.27
C THR A 155 -13.05 -1.80 10.95
N THR A 156 -12.71 -0.58 11.38
CA THR A 156 -11.33 -0.11 11.44
C THR A 156 -10.80 -0.29 12.86
N LEU A 157 -9.85 -1.20 13.07
CA LEU A 157 -9.07 -1.28 14.30
C LEU A 157 -7.99 -0.21 14.30
N VAL A 158 -7.76 0.42 15.44
CA VAL A 158 -6.58 1.25 15.72
C VAL A 158 -5.89 0.64 16.94
N GLY A 159 -4.66 0.16 16.77
CA GLY A 159 -3.93 -0.60 17.78
C GLY A 159 -3.33 -1.89 17.22
N ASP A 160 -2.28 -2.36 17.89
CA ASP A 160 -1.46 -3.49 17.46
C ASP A 160 -2.06 -4.84 17.92
N VAL A 161 -1.75 -5.92 17.19
CA VAL A 161 -2.34 -7.25 17.39
C VAL A 161 -1.25 -8.31 17.56
N TYR A 162 -1.12 -8.83 18.78
CA TYR A 162 -0.13 -9.84 19.18
C TYR A 162 -0.82 -11.18 19.54
N MET A 163 -0.68 -12.22 18.71
CA MET A 163 -1.53 -13.43 18.78
C MET A 163 -0.77 -14.73 18.45
N SER A 164 -0.44 -15.58 19.44
CA SER A 164 0.18 -16.91 19.18
C SER A 164 -0.72 -17.87 18.36
N GLY A 165 -1.99 -17.49 18.15
CA GLY A 165 -2.93 -18.13 17.24
C GLY A 165 -3.03 -17.46 15.86
N LEU A 166 -4.26 -17.13 15.44
CA LEU A 166 -4.59 -16.66 14.08
C LEU A 166 -5.20 -15.26 14.13
N VAL A 167 -4.74 -14.38 13.24
CA VAL A 167 -5.37 -13.07 12.96
C VAL A 167 -6.15 -13.13 11.66
N THR A 168 -7.33 -12.50 11.62
CA THR A 168 -8.18 -12.46 10.42
C THR A 168 -8.98 -11.16 10.31
N LEU A 169 -8.77 -10.41 9.22
CA LEU A 169 -9.64 -9.29 8.79
C LEU A 169 -10.63 -9.83 7.75
N THR A 170 -11.94 -9.76 8.00
CA THR A 170 -12.92 -10.49 7.17
C THR A 170 -14.36 -9.94 7.28
N THR A 171 -15.20 -10.31 6.33
CA THR A 171 -16.65 -10.08 6.28
C THR A 171 -17.16 -8.65 6.09
N ASN A 172 -17.94 -8.48 5.03
CA ASN A 172 -18.90 -7.40 4.78
C ASN A 172 -18.40 -5.93 4.83
N GLY A 173 -17.12 -5.66 4.66
CA GLY A 173 -16.62 -4.32 4.43
C GLY A 173 -15.13 -4.29 4.09
N GLN A 174 -14.64 -3.11 3.76
CA GLN A 174 -13.22 -2.82 3.81
C GLN A 174 -12.86 -2.67 5.29
N ASN A 175 -12.53 -3.78 5.94
CA ASN A 175 -11.98 -3.75 7.29
C ASN A 175 -10.58 -3.13 7.22
N LYS A 176 -10.05 -2.68 8.35
CA LYS A 176 -8.75 -2.04 8.33
C LYS A 176 -8.06 -2.16 9.68
N ILE A 177 -6.88 -2.75 9.73
CA ILE A 177 -6.02 -2.61 10.92
C ILE A 177 -5.09 -1.43 10.65
N ILE A 178 -5.07 -0.48 11.59
CA ILE A 178 -4.10 0.60 11.69
C ILE A 178 -3.22 0.29 12.91
N GLY A 179 -2.21 -0.53 12.70
CA GLY A 179 -1.39 -1.16 13.73
C GLY A 179 -0.61 -2.34 13.16
N ASP A 180 0.45 -2.75 13.85
CA ASP A 180 1.23 -3.93 13.48
C ASP A 180 0.49 -5.22 13.84
N VAL A 181 0.77 -6.30 13.08
CA VAL A 181 0.24 -7.63 13.38
C VAL A 181 1.37 -8.64 13.46
N ASP A 182 1.50 -9.25 14.63
CA ASP A 182 2.44 -10.32 14.97
C ASP A 182 1.61 -11.52 15.43
N ALA A 183 1.79 -12.65 14.76
CA ALA A 183 1.04 -13.85 15.08
C ALA A 183 1.76 -15.12 14.60
N ARG A 184 1.08 -16.25 14.74
CA ARG A 184 1.50 -17.46 14.03
C ARG A 184 1.14 -17.42 12.54
N ASN A 185 -0.08 -16.97 12.23
CA ASN A 185 -0.69 -16.98 10.89
C ASN A 185 -1.56 -15.71 10.75
N ILE A 186 -1.55 -15.03 9.59
CA ILE A 186 -2.22 -13.74 9.42
C ILE A 186 -2.97 -13.64 8.08
N ASP A 187 -4.30 -13.42 8.16
CA ASP A 187 -5.24 -13.35 7.04
C ASP A 187 -5.82 -11.92 6.86
N VAL A 188 -5.70 -11.31 5.68
CA VAL A 188 -6.20 -9.94 5.38
C VAL A 188 -7.08 -9.91 4.13
N LYS A 189 -8.40 -9.75 4.26
CA LYS A 189 -9.34 -10.17 3.19
C LYS A 189 -10.50 -9.21 2.98
N ASP A 190 -11.14 -9.28 1.79
CA ASP A 190 -12.28 -8.45 1.33
C ASP A 190 -11.97 -7.00 0.87
N GLY A 191 -10.73 -6.71 0.45
CA GLY A 191 -10.30 -5.33 0.16
C GLY A 191 -10.18 -4.57 1.47
N SER A 192 -9.42 -5.16 2.39
CA SER A 192 -9.20 -4.68 3.75
C SER A 192 -7.71 -4.50 3.96
N ALA A 193 -7.21 -3.31 4.23
CA ALA A 193 -5.79 -3.13 4.48
C ALA A 193 -5.40 -3.59 5.90
N ILE A 194 -4.31 -4.35 6.03
CA ILE A 194 -3.38 -4.08 7.12
C ILE A 194 -2.58 -2.86 6.67
N GLU A 195 -2.74 -1.73 7.35
CA GLU A 195 -1.84 -0.57 7.25
C GLU A 195 -0.83 -0.66 8.41
N GLY A 196 0.05 -1.65 8.31
CA GLY A 196 1.02 -2.07 9.32
C GLY A 196 1.94 -3.18 8.78
N ASN A 197 2.84 -3.68 9.62
CA ASN A 197 3.68 -4.83 9.29
C ASN A 197 2.93 -6.14 9.54
N ILE A 198 3.37 -7.21 8.86
CA ILE A 198 2.94 -8.56 9.17
C ILE A 198 4.14 -9.46 9.46
N VAL A 199 4.20 -10.00 10.68
CA VAL A 199 5.16 -11.02 11.12
C VAL A 199 4.41 -12.31 11.45
N ALA A 200 4.79 -13.43 10.83
CA ALA A 200 4.23 -14.73 11.13
C ALA A 200 5.29 -15.77 11.56
N GLU A 201 5.03 -16.55 12.61
CA GLU A 201 5.81 -17.77 12.86
C GLU A 201 5.74 -18.78 11.69
N GLU A 202 4.71 -18.69 10.84
CA GLU A 202 4.50 -19.62 9.71
C GLU A 202 4.09 -18.90 8.41
N THR A 203 2.91 -18.25 8.34
CA THR A 203 2.37 -17.76 7.05
C THR A 203 1.53 -16.49 7.07
N VAL A 204 1.48 -15.77 5.95
CA VAL A 204 0.70 -14.53 5.77
C VAL A 204 0.01 -14.41 4.40
N ASP A 205 -1.18 -13.80 4.36
CA ASP A 205 -1.71 -13.08 3.18
C ASP A 205 -2.13 -11.63 3.57
N VAL A 206 -1.72 -10.56 2.85
CA VAL A 206 -2.34 -9.18 2.95
C VAL A 206 -3.59 -9.12 1.98
N PHE A 207 -4.11 -7.96 1.47
CA PHE A 207 -4.77 -7.69 0.13
C PHE A 207 -5.75 -6.49 0.13
N ASP A 208 -5.30 -5.24 -0.18
CA ASP A 208 -6.19 -4.07 -0.43
C ASP A 208 -5.58 -2.90 -1.24
N GLY A 209 -6.46 -2.16 -1.93
CA GLY A 209 -6.20 -0.99 -2.78
C GLY A 209 -5.39 -1.32 -4.03
N SER A 210 -4.10 -1.43 -3.79
CA SER A 210 -3.25 -2.43 -4.45
C SER A 210 -3.87 -3.84 -4.40
N GLU A 211 -3.21 -4.80 -5.02
CA GLU A 211 -3.29 -6.17 -4.48
C GLU A 211 -2.03 -6.43 -3.63
N ILE A 212 -1.85 -5.50 -2.64
CA ILE A 212 -1.13 -5.52 -1.33
C ILE A 212 -0.29 -4.29 -0.98
N GLU A 213 -0.36 -3.84 0.28
CA GLU A 213 0.38 -2.69 0.84
C GLU A 213 1.01 -2.97 2.23
N GLY A 214 1.82 -4.03 2.37
CA GLY A 214 2.51 -4.30 3.64
C GLY A 214 3.79 -5.12 3.48
N THR A 215 4.76 -4.92 4.38
CA THR A 215 5.82 -5.93 4.56
C THR A 215 5.20 -7.16 5.17
N ILE A 216 5.64 -8.28 4.63
CA ILE A 216 5.28 -9.60 5.05
C ILE A 216 6.61 -10.27 5.44
N ASP A 217 6.64 -10.95 6.58
CA ASP A 217 7.78 -11.72 7.13
C ASP A 217 7.24 -13.04 7.68
N ALA A 218 7.91 -14.16 7.38
CA ALA A 218 7.67 -15.42 8.08
C ALA A 218 8.84 -16.40 8.01
N GLU A 219 8.90 -17.32 8.98
CA GLU A 219 9.83 -18.46 8.93
C GLU A 219 9.44 -19.55 7.88
N ASP A 220 8.34 -19.37 7.10
CA ASP A 220 7.94 -20.31 6.02
C ASP A 220 7.38 -19.63 4.72
N THR A 221 6.25 -18.90 4.68
CA THR A 221 5.68 -18.35 3.40
C THR A 221 4.81 -17.08 3.55
N VAL A 222 4.86 -16.15 2.58
CA VAL A 222 4.69 -14.69 2.81
C VAL A 222 3.97 -14.05 1.58
N ASP A 223 4.56 -13.13 0.79
CA ASP A 223 4.44 -13.06 -0.70
C ASP A 223 3.77 -11.86 -1.42
N ILE A 224 3.79 -10.56 -1.03
CA ILE A 224 2.91 -9.56 -1.74
C ILE A 224 3.20 -8.01 -1.68
N ASN A 225 2.85 -7.18 -2.72
CA ASN A 225 3.20 -5.71 -2.92
C ASN A 225 2.26 -4.82 -3.85
N GLN A 226 2.58 -3.51 -4.11
CA GLN A 226 1.62 -2.37 -4.42
C GLN A 226 1.18 -1.93 -5.87
N ASP A 227 -0.12 -1.73 -6.13
CA ASP A 227 -0.92 -1.32 -7.35
C ASP A 227 -0.63 -2.08 -8.68
N THR A 228 0.52 -2.72 -8.75
CA THR A 228 0.53 -4.19 -8.78
C THR A 228 -0.56 -4.79 -7.83
N LEU A 229 -1.38 -5.79 -8.15
CA LEU A 229 -1.17 -6.94 -9.02
C LEU A 229 0.23 -7.54 -8.98
N VAL A 230 0.91 -7.39 -7.84
CA VAL A 230 1.84 -8.42 -7.43
C VAL A 230 0.93 -9.42 -6.74
N SER A 231 1.20 -10.69 -6.94
CA SER A 231 0.88 -11.71 -5.93
C SER A 231 2.21 -12.17 -5.35
N GLY A 232 3.08 -11.21 -5.03
CA GLY A 232 4.50 -11.46 -4.80
C GLY A 232 5.26 -10.51 -3.86
N THR A 233 6.15 -11.06 -3.02
CA THR A 233 7.18 -10.45 -2.12
C THR A 233 7.27 -11.33 -0.85
N ILE A 234 7.98 -12.46 -0.90
CA ILE A 234 8.39 -13.19 0.32
C ILE A 234 9.77 -12.71 0.70
N ASP A 235 9.95 -12.22 1.92
CA ASP A 235 11.15 -12.59 2.67
C ASP A 235 10.74 -13.74 3.61
N SER A 236 11.22 -14.95 3.31
CA SER A 236 11.13 -16.07 4.24
C SER A 236 12.38 -16.92 4.13
N ASP A 237 12.65 -17.64 5.21
CA ASP A 237 13.59 -18.76 5.25
C ASP A 237 13.24 -19.89 4.24
N ALA A 238 12.19 -19.71 3.40
CA ALA A 238 11.88 -20.54 2.25
C ALA A 238 11.52 -19.83 0.91
N ASN A 239 11.51 -18.48 0.71
CA ASN A 239 11.22 -17.74 -0.58
C ASN A 239 11.72 -16.20 -0.52
N VAL A 240 11.74 -15.15 -1.41
CA VAL A 240 11.42 -14.63 -2.83
C VAL A 240 11.97 -13.15 -3.03
N ASP A 241 11.67 -12.39 -4.13
CA ASP A 241 11.16 -10.97 -4.13
C ASP A 241 10.39 -10.55 -5.45
N LEU A 242 9.38 -9.64 -5.42
CA LEU A 242 8.58 -9.18 -6.60
C LEU A 242 8.17 -7.66 -6.60
N ASP A 243 8.54 -6.89 -7.65
CA ASP A 243 8.49 -5.41 -7.69
C ASP A 243 7.23 -4.75 -8.33
N GLN A 244 7.08 -3.43 -8.09
CA GLN A 244 5.99 -2.53 -8.47
C GLN A 244 5.54 -2.56 -9.94
N ASN A 245 4.22 -2.51 -10.16
CA ASN A 245 3.55 -2.44 -11.47
C ASN A 245 3.94 -3.51 -12.51
N SER A 246 4.82 -4.45 -12.16
CA SER A 246 5.03 -5.72 -12.82
C SER A 246 3.70 -6.46 -12.96
N ARG A 247 3.65 -7.49 -13.80
CA ARG A 247 2.53 -8.45 -13.73
C ARG A 247 3.13 -9.80 -13.54
N THR A 248 3.46 -10.02 -12.29
CA THR A 248 3.86 -11.28 -11.73
C THR A 248 2.59 -12.09 -11.51
N GLY A 249 2.10 -12.73 -12.58
CA GLY A 249 0.92 -13.59 -12.51
C GLY A 249 1.21 -14.94 -11.83
N SER A 250 2.31 -15.04 -11.09
CA SER A 250 3.10 -16.27 -10.97
C SER A 250 3.93 -16.30 -9.69
N ASP A 251 4.05 -17.48 -9.09
CA ASP A 251 4.87 -17.71 -7.90
C ASP A 251 6.37 -17.45 -8.14
N ILE A 252 7.03 -17.10 -7.05
CA ILE A 252 8.48 -17.21 -6.89
C ILE A 252 8.77 -18.14 -5.69
N TYR A 253 9.89 -18.89 -5.72
CA TYR A 253 10.56 -19.50 -4.54
C TYR A 253 11.99 -18.91 -4.47
N SER A 254 12.96 -19.21 -3.61
CA SER A 254 13.10 -20.07 -2.43
C SER A 254 13.90 -19.27 -1.36
N GLY A 255 14.09 -19.80 -0.16
CA GLY A 255 14.75 -19.16 1.00
C GLY A 255 16.26 -19.22 0.86
N ASP A 256 16.73 -18.31 -0.01
CA ASP A 256 17.75 -18.63 -1.01
C ASP A 256 18.07 -17.29 -1.78
N ASP A 257 17.47 -16.93 -2.94
CA ASP A 257 17.58 -15.58 -3.64
C ASP A 257 16.64 -15.42 -4.91
N VAL A 258 15.79 -14.38 -5.09
CA VAL A 258 15.13 -14.02 -6.39
C VAL A 258 14.77 -12.53 -6.53
N THR A 259 14.67 -12.01 -7.76
CA THR A 259 13.89 -10.80 -8.08
C THR A 259 13.08 -10.88 -9.40
N ILE A 260 11.83 -10.38 -9.42
CA ILE A 260 11.18 -9.83 -10.64
C ILE A 260 11.12 -8.30 -10.55
N ASN A 261 11.71 -7.59 -11.52
CA ASN A 261 11.74 -6.12 -11.55
C ASN A 261 10.48 -5.48 -12.19
N GLY A 262 10.31 -4.18 -11.98
CA GLY A 262 9.06 -3.45 -12.24
C GLY A 262 8.66 -3.30 -13.71
N ASN A 263 7.35 -3.31 -13.95
CA ASN A 263 6.69 -3.38 -15.27
C ASN A 263 6.97 -4.65 -16.09
N SER A 264 7.97 -5.46 -15.75
CA SER A 264 8.17 -6.78 -16.36
C SER A 264 6.91 -7.63 -16.17
N ILE A 265 6.51 -8.30 -17.26
CA ILE A 265 5.31 -9.14 -17.28
C ILE A 265 5.83 -10.57 -17.24
N VAL A 266 5.60 -11.21 -16.11
CA VAL A 266 6.19 -12.50 -15.78
C VAL A 266 5.06 -13.44 -15.43
N GLU A 267 4.63 -14.13 -16.47
CA GLU A 267 3.64 -15.19 -16.42
C GLU A 267 4.34 -16.55 -16.14
N GLY A 268 5.68 -16.62 -16.30
CA GLY A 268 6.55 -17.74 -15.93
C GLY A 268 6.93 -17.82 -14.44
N ARG A 269 7.37 -19.00 -13.96
CA ARG A 269 7.84 -19.22 -12.57
C ARG A 269 9.30 -18.84 -12.39
N ILE A 270 9.63 -18.33 -11.20
CA ILE A 270 11.00 -18.02 -10.74
C ILE A 270 11.41 -18.82 -9.48
N THR A 271 12.51 -18.47 -8.80
CA THR A 271 13.61 -19.40 -8.50
C THR A 271 14.00 -19.68 -7.03
N ALA A 272 15.15 -19.19 -6.50
CA ALA A 272 15.96 -19.73 -5.37
C ALA A 272 17.48 -19.30 -5.44
N ASP A 273 18.42 -19.85 -4.64
CA ASP A 273 19.82 -19.40 -4.37
C ASP A 273 20.80 -19.41 -5.54
N ARG A 274 20.85 -20.43 -6.40
CA ARG A 274 19.98 -20.61 -7.57
C ARG A 274 19.60 -19.35 -8.38
N GLN A 275 20.12 -18.16 -8.06
CA GLN A 275 19.54 -16.84 -8.34
C GLN A 275 18.79 -16.70 -9.68
N VAL A 276 17.62 -16.05 -9.65
CA VAL A 276 17.10 -15.40 -10.87
C VAL A 276 16.83 -13.93 -10.69
N ASP A 277 17.30 -13.19 -11.70
CA ASP A 277 17.09 -11.77 -11.90
C ASP A 277 16.41 -11.56 -13.27
N ILE A 278 15.20 -10.99 -13.25
CA ILE A 278 14.49 -10.53 -14.45
C ILE A 278 14.55 -9.01 -14.47
N GLU A 279 15.39 -8.41 -15.32
CA GLU A 279 15.51 -6.94 -15.43
C GLU A 279 14.28 -6.27 -16.08
N ASP A 280 14.28 -4.92 -16.11
CA ASP A 280 13.19 -4.04 -16.56
C ASP A 280 12.59 -4.36 -17.95
N ASP A 281 11.26 -4.15 -18.06
CA ASP A 281 10.45 -4.28 -19.28
C ASP A 281 10.58 -5.66 -19.97
N THR A 282 10.93 -6.71 -19.22
CA THR A 282 11.12 -8.08 -19.73
C THR A 282 9.79 -8.84 -19.77
N GLU A 283 9.52 -9.55 -20.85
CA GLU A 283 8.32 -10.39 -21.04
C GLU A 283 8.75 -11.86 -20.91
N VAL A 284 8.29 -12.52 -19.84
CA VAL A 284 8.69 -13.90 -19.48
C VAL A 284 7.45 -14.79 -19.49
N ASP A 285 7.23 -15.43 -20.64
CA ASP A 285 6.25 -16.50 -20.86
C ASP A 285 6.83 -17.87 -20.43
N GLY A 286 8.15 -18.07 -20.62
CA GLY A 286 8.88 -19.29 -20.24
C GLY A 286 9.28 -19.37 -18.75
N PRO A 287 9.47 -20.58 -18.17
CA PRO A 287 9.94 -20.76 -16.80
C PRO A 287 11.46 -20.55 -16.66
N ILE A 288 11.92 -20.24 -15.43
CA ILE A 288 13.33 -20.03 -15.10
C ILE A 288 13.72 -20.74 -13.79
N GLU A 289 14.94 -21.31 -13.70
CA GLU A 289 15.46 -22.00 -12.50
C GLU A 289 17.01 -22.07 -12.36
N ALA A 290 17.52 -22.17 -11.10
CA ALA A 290 18.45 -23.19 -10.54
C ALA A 290 19.92 -22.81 -10.10
N GLU A 291 20.55 -23.64 -9.22
CA GLU A 291 21.65 -23.57 -8.15
C GLU A 291 23.15 -23.14 -8.36
N HIS A 292 23.80 -22.61 -9.40
CA HIS A 292 23.45 -22.03 -10.68
C HIS A 292 22.83 -20.62 -10.61
N ASN A 293 22.74 -19.91 -11.75
CA ASN A 293 22.10 -18.59 -11.89
C ASN A 293 21.42 -18.44 -13.27
N VAL A 294 20.33 -17.66 -13.37
CA VAL A 294 19.84 -17.10 -14.66
C VAL A 294 19.58 -15.60 -14.54
N MET A 295 20.14 -14.84 -15.48
CA MET A 295 20.03 -13.39 -15.58
C MET A 295 19.42 -13.01 -16.93
N LEU A 296 18.28 -12.33 -16.90
CA LEU A 296 17.63 -11.78 -18.11
C LEU A 296 17.82 -10.26 -18.17
N GLY A 297 18.65 -9.79 -19.10
CA GLY A 297 18.89 -8.37 -19.32
C GLY A 297 17.65 -7.64 -19.86
N PRO A 298 17.64 -6.29 -19.88
CA PRO A 298 16.41 -5.51 -20.08
C PRO A 298 15.77 -5.71 -21.45
N ASN A 299 14.44 -5.69 -21.47
CA ASN A 299 13.62 -5.85 -22.68
C ASN A 299 13.85 -7.22 -23.36
N THR A 300 14.33 -8.22 -22.61
CA THR A 300 14.42 -9.60 -23.10
C THR A 300 13.00 -10.17 -23.25
N VAL A 301 12.82 -11.07 -24.21
CA VAL A 301 11.56 -11.81 -24.42
C VAL A 301 11.86 -13.30 -24.41
N VAL A 302 11.30 -14.01 -23.43
CA VAL A 302 11.53 -15.44 -23.20
C VAL A 302 10.23 -16.19 -23.51
N ASP A 303 10.09 -16.64 -24.76
CA ASP A 303 8.93 -17.40 -25.25
C ASP A 303 9.00 -18.90 -24.85
N ASP A 304 10.22 -19.44 -24.71
CA ASP A 304 10.52 -20.85 -24.37
C ASP A 304 11.46 -20.97 -23.13
N ASN A 305 11.82 -22.18 -22.71
CA ASN A 305 12.31 -22.46 -21.35
C ASN A 305 13.78 -22.06 -21.12
N ILE A 306 14.12 -21.67 -19.88
CA ILE A 306 15.52 -21.51 -19.44
C ILE A 306 15.78 -22.35 -18.17
N ALA A 307 16.76 -23.25 -18.24
CA ALA A 307 17.09 -24.17 -17.16
C ALA A 307 18.60 -24.40 -17.01
N VAL A 308 19.02 -24.64 -15.77
CA VAL A 308 20.41 -24.94 -15.38
C VAL A 308 20.38 -26.13 -14.39
N ASP A 309 21.41 -27.00 -14.34
CA ASP A 309 21.44 -28.18 -13.43
C ASP A 309 22.78 -28.42 -12.67
N THR A 310 23.76 -27.48 -12.65
CA THR A 310 24.98 -27.60 -11.80
C THR A 310 25.54 -26.30 -11.19
N SER A 311 26.00 -26.38 -9.92
CA SER A 311 26.38 -25.23 -9.05
C SER A 311 27.71 -24.52 -9.36
N ASP A 312 28.10 -24.55 -10.63
CA ASP A 312 29.25 -23.81 -11.18
C ASP A 312 28.86 -23.11 -12.51
N ARG A 313 27.56 -23.00 -12.86
CA ARG A 313 27.03 -22.61 -14.19
C ARG A 313 25.96 -21.52 -14.19
N ASP A 314 25.97 -20.70 -15.24
CA ASP A 314 25.14 -19.50 -15.37
C ASP A 314 24.52 -19.39 -16.77
N VAL A 315 23.34 -18.77 -16.85
CA VAL A 315 22.77 -18.21 -18.10
C VAL A 315 22.74 -16.68 -17.97
N ASP A 316 23.40 -15.99 -18.90
CA ASP A 316 23.50 -14.53 -19.01
C ASP A 316 22.94 -14.11 -20.37
N LEU A 317 21.74 -13.51 -20.39
CA LEU A 317 21.11 -13.01 -21.61
C LEU A 317 21.24 -11.49 -21.68
N GLY A 318 22.05 -11.02 -22.64
CA GLY A 318 22.22 -9.59 -22.90
C GLY A 318 20.94 -8.87 -23.31
N LYS A 319 20.97 -7.54 -23.24
CA LYS A 319 19.85 -6.65 -23.55
C LYS A 319 19.22 -6.94 -24.93
N ASP A 320 17.90 -6.81 -25.03
CA ASP A 320 17.12 -6.99 -26.27
C ASP A 320 17.20 -8.42 -26.85
N THR A 321 17.53 -9.43 -26.03
CA THR A 321 17.56 -10.84 -26.44
C THR A 321 16.16 -11.41 -26.63
N ASN A 322 15.97 -12.28 -27.62
CA ASN A 322 14.71 -12.99 -27.85
C ASN A 322 14.92 -14.51 -27.97
N VAL A 323 14.20 -15.28 -27.17
CA VAL A 323 14.39 -16.74 -26.99
C VAL A 323 13.15 -17.50 -27.46
N ASN A 324 13.21 -18.07 -28.67
CA ASN A 324 12.15 -18.89 -29.32
C ASN A 324 12.49 -20.40 -29.28
N GLY A 325 13.34 -20.84 -28.34
CA GLY A 325 13.79 -22.22 -28.20
C GLY A 325 14.59 -22.43 -26.92
N ASP A 326 14.56 -23.66 -26.39
CA ASP A 326 15.04 -23.97 -25.04
C ASP A 326 16.52 -23.60 -24.80
N ILE A 327 16.81 -23.01 -23.64
CA ILE A 327 18.17 -22.82 -23.12
C ILE A 327 18.43 -23.80 -21.99
N ASN A 328 19.41 -24.68 -22.18
CA ASN A 328 19.87 -25.65 -21.19
C ASN A 328 21.36 -25.43 -20.87
N ALA A 329 21.65 -25.19 -19.59
CA ALA A 329 22.97 -24.91 -19.07
C ALA A 329 23.49 -25.99 -18.08
N ASP A 330 22.98 -27.24 -18.16
CA ASP A 330 23.28 -28.35 -17.23
C ASP A 330 24.79 -28.51 -16.94
N ASP A 331 25.62 -28.69 -17.98
CA ASP A 331 27.07 -28.83 -17.89
C ASP A 331 27.82 -27.51 -18.27
N ASN A 332 27.10 -26.44 -18.63
CA ASN A 332 27.60 -25.38 -19.52
C ASN A 332 27.22 -23.96 -19.10
N GLU A 333 28.05 -23.01 -19.50
CA GLU A 333 27.89 -21.56 -19.27
C GLU A 333 27.33 -20.96 -20.57
N VAL A 334 26.23 -20.20 -20.51
CA VAL A 334 25.57 -19.64 -21.70
C VAL A 334 25.54 -18.13 -21.60
N ILE A 335 26.34 -17.45 -22.42
CA ILE A 335 26.43 -15.98 -22.45
C ILE A 335 26.05 -15.48 -23.84
N LEU A 336 24.97 -14.71 -23.94
CA LEU A 336 24.51 -14.07 -25.18
C LEU A 336 24.70 -12.55 -25.11
N GLY A 337 25.31 -11.94 -26.13
CA GLY A 337 25.47 -10.48 -26.22
C GLY A 337 24.17 -9.72 -26.53
N GLU A 338 24.25 -8.39 -26.61
CA GLU A 338 23.11 -7.51 -26.96
C GLU A 338 22.49 -7.88 -28.32
N ASP A 339 21.18 -7.64 -28.54
CA ASP A 339 20.45 -7.96 -29.79
C ASP A 339 20.48 -9.47 -30.20
N ALA A 340 20.68 -10.42 -29.28
CA ALA A 340 20.77 -11.85 -29.62
C ALA A 340 19.41 -12.51 -29.92
N THR A 341 19.41 -13.59 -30.71
CA THR A 341 18.19 -14.36 -31.03
C THR A 341 18.43 -15.86 -31.02
N VAL A 342 17.63 -16.61 -30.26
CA VAL A 342 17.54 -18.07 -30.33
C VAL A 342 16.31 -18.43 -31.18
N GLU A 343 16.53 -19.06 -32.34
CA GLU A 343 15.48 -19.66 -33.20
C GLU A 343 15.34 -21.19 -32.97
N GLY A 344 16.28 -21.83 -32.24
CA GLY A 344 16.23 -23.27 -31.91
C GLY A 344 17.23 -23.70 -30.84
N ASP A 345 16.92 -24.85 -30.21
CA ASP A 345 17.43 -25.36 -28.92
C ASP A 345 18.95 -25.22 -28.66
N VAL A 346 19.30 -24.69 -27.48
CA VAL A 346 20.68 -24.42 -27.04
C VAL A 346 21.17 -25.52 -26.08
N THR A 347 21.99 -26.45 -26.60
CA THR A 347 22.48 -27.63 -25.82
C THR A 347 23.96 -27.99 -26.07
N ALA A 348 24.83 -27.01 -26.36
CA ALA A 348 26.25 -27.24 -26.69
C ALA A 348 27.21 -27.12 -25.49
N ASP A 349 28.51 -27.39 -25.70
CA ASP A 349 29.58 -26.97 -24.76
C ASP A 349 29.51 -25.44 -24.51
N SER A 350 29.93 -24.93 -23.34
CA SER A 350 29.91 -23.51 -22.92
C SER A 350 29.95 -22.48 -24.07
N ILE A 351 28.87 -21.71 -24.21
CA ILE A 351 28.59 -20.78 -25.30
C ILE A 351 28.93 -19.34 -24.87
N THR A 352 29.55 -18.58 -25.77
CA THR A 352 29.76 -17.14 -25.59
C THR A 352 29.63 -16.42 -26.92
N CYS A 353 28.48 -15.77 -27.13
CA CYS A 353 28.14 -15.11 -28.38
C CYS A 353 28.34 -13.59 -28.27
N ASN A 354 28.74 -12.95 -29.38
CA ASN A 354 28.88 -11.49 -29.47
C ASN A 354 27.54 -10.87 -29.89
N ASP A 355 27.40 -9.57 -29.72
CA ASP A 355 26.23 -8.76 -30.08
C ASP A 355 25.66 -9.10 -31.48
N GLY A 356 24.34 -9.26 -31.58
CA GLY A 356 23.62 -9.57 -32.81
C GLY A 356 23.74 -11.01 -33.31
N ALA A 357 24.04 -11.97 -32.44
CA ALA A 357 24.12 -13.39 -32.77
C ALA A 357 22.74 -14.03 -33.03
N THR A 358 22.71 -15.07 -33.87
CA THR A 358 21.50 -15.88 -34.12
C THR A 358 21.86 -17.36 -33.99
N ILE A 359 21.03 -18.14 -33.28
CA ILE A 359 21.25 -19.55 -32.97
C ILE A 359 20.07 -20.40 -33.48
N ASP A 360 20.32 -21.24 -34.50
CA ASP A 360 19.38 -22.26 -35.04
C ASP A 360 19.90 -23.67 -34.67
N GLY A 361 20.09 -23.91 -33.36
CA GLY A 361 20.58 -25.19 -32.81
C GLY A 361 22.05 -25.58 -33.09
N GLU A 362 22.89 -24.65 -33.59
CA GLU A 362 24.33 -24.84 -33.81
C GLU A 362 25.13 -23.62 -33.26
N ASP A 363 26.44 -23.79 -33.00
CA ASP A 363 27.31 -22.81 -32.31
C ASP A 363 27.47 -21.48 -33.10
N CYS A 364 27.64 -20.37 -32.36
CA CYS A 364 27.72 -19.02 -32.91
C CYS A 364 28.87 -18.81 -33.92
N ASP A 365 29.93 -19.63 -33.86
CA ASP A 365 31.06 -19.61 -34.82
C ASP A 365 30.59 -19.94 -36.27
N ASP A 366 29.47 -20.67 -36.45
CA ASP A 366 28.89 -20.98 -37.77
C ASP A 366 27.95 -19.87 -38.33
N TYR A 367 27.58 -18.87 -37.52
CA TYR A 367 26.61 -17.82 -37.90
C TYR A 367 27.17 -16.39 -38.05
N THR A 368 28.41 -16.11 -37.62
CA THR A 368 29.02 -14.76 -37.77
C THR A 368 29.24 -14.36 -39.25
N SER A 369 28.86 -13.12 -39.63
CA SER A 369 28.82 -12.65 -41.04
C SER A 369 29.56 -11.33 -41.33
#